data_AF-A0A2E5JQ36-F1
#
_entry.id   AF-A0A2E5JQ36-F1
#
_cell.length_a   1.000
_cell.length_b   1.000
_cell.length_c   1.000
_cell.angle_alpha   90.00
_cell.angle_beta   90.00
_cell.angle_gamma   90.00
#
_symmetry.space_group_name_H-M   'P 1'
#
loop_
_entity.id
_entity.type
_entity.pdbx_description
1 polymer ?
#
loop_
_entity_poly.entity_id
_entity_poly.type
_entity_poly.pdbx_seq_one_letter_code
_entity_poly.pdbx_strand_id
1 'polypeptide(L)'
;MNLKEKYMNIKSISFNDIESKTKNIYEAVVVISQRARQVLRDRLVERAMRENTEEELGVLDELPINDNYEILEKPSSVAVQEFLDGQLSWSNTKEIEMDN
;
A
#
# COMPACT_ATOMS: atom_id res chain seq x y z
N MET A 1 5.16 17.18 -9.28
CA MET A 1 4.77 17.14 -7.86
C MET A 1 5.86 17.80 -7.05
N ASN A 2 5.52 18.74 -6.17
CA ASN A 2 6.51 19.62 -5.51
C ASN A 2 7.25 18.84 -4.40
N LEU A 3 8.55 19.07 -4.21
CA LEU A 3 9.37 18.37 -3.20
C LEU A 3 8.77 18.48 -1.79
N LYS A 4 8.11 19.59 -1.46
CA LYS A 4 7.39 19.76 -0.17
C LYS A 4 6.18 18.84 -0.01
N GLU A 5 5.43 18.54 -1.06
CA GLU A 5 4.28 17.62 -1.01
C GLU A 5 4.74 16.17 -0.80
N LYS A 6 5.94 15.83 -1.30
CA LYS A 6 6.57 14.51 -1.15
C LYS A 6 6.88 14.16 0.31
N TYR A 7 7.25 15.16 1.14
CA TYR A 7 7.62 14.95 2.56
C TYR A 7 6.49 15.24 3.57
N MET A 8 5.39 15.90 3.16
CA MET A 8 4.19 16.13 3.99
C MET A 8 2.99 15.29 3.51
N ASN A 9 3.16 13.98 3.32
CA ASN A 9 2.05 13.11 2.90
C ASN A 9 1.17 12.65 4.08
N ILE A 10 0.60 13.59 4.82
CA ILE A 10 -0.57 13.34 5.67
C ILE A 10 -1.67 14.26 5.14
N LYS A 11 -2.45 13.73 4.20
CA LYS A 11 -3.65 14.40 3.69
C LYS A 11 -4.80 14.12 4.65
N SER A 12 -5.57 15.14 5.00
CA SER A 12 -6.84 14.95 5.69
C SER A 12 -7.83 14.27 4.74
N ILE A 13 -8.47 13.20 5.21
CA ILE A 13 -9.53 12.51 4.48
C ILE A 13 -10.85 12.86 5.17
N SER A 14 -11.87 13.18 4.38
CA SER A 14 -13.21 13.42 4.89
C SER A 14 -13.79 12.10 5.41
N PHE A 15 -14.30 12.13 6.63
CA PHE A 15 -14.93 10.96 7.25
C PHE A 15 -16.15 10.48 6.45
N ASN A 16 -16.92 11.41 5.90
CA ASN A 16 -18.12 11.12 5.11
C ASN A 16 -17.78 10.32 3.84
N ASP A 17 -16.60 10.54 3.27
CA ASP A 17 -16.17 9.84 2.05
C ASP A 17 -15.95 8.35 2.35
N ILE A 18 -15.39 8.03 3.53
CA ILE A 18 -15.19 6.66 4.00
C ILE A 18 -16.52 6.00 4.36
N GLU A 19 -17.35 6.71 5.13
CA GLU A 19 -18.67 6.21 5.56
C GLU A 19 -19.58 5.93 4.36
N SER A 20 -19.50 6.70 3.29
CA SER A 20 -20.29 6.46 2.07
C SER A 20 -19.98 5.12 1.37
N LYS A 21 -18.82 4.50 1.67
CA LYS A 21 -18.33 3.29 0.99
C LYS A 21 -18.62 2.00 1.75
N THR A 22 -18.94 2.07 3.05
CA THR A 22 -19.25 0.89 3.87
C THR A 22 -20.46 1.12 4.76
N LYS A 23 -21.14 0.05 5.15
CA LYS A 23 -22.22 0.13 6.15
C LYS A 23 -21.68 0.37 7.56
N ASN A 24 -20.42 0.03 7.79
CA ASN A 24 -19.76 0.11 9.09
C ASN A 24 -18.34 0.67 8.92
N ILE A 25 -17.97 1.65 9.74
CA ILE A 25 -16.62 2.22 9.67
C ILE A 25 -15.53 1.25 10.13
N TYR A 26 -15.80 0.36 11.07
CA TYR A 26 -14.83 -0.65 11.50
C TYR A 26 -14.50 -1.61 10.37
N GLU A 27 -15.46 -1.87 9.48
CA GLU A 27 -15.24 -2.64 8.26
C GLU A 27 -14.26 -1.91 7.34
N ALA A 28 -14.49 -0.62 7.08
CA ALA A 28 -13.56 0.20 6.28
C ALA A 28 -12.13 0.16 6.85
N VAL A 29 -11.98 0.28 8.18
CA VAL A 29 -10.67 0.21 8.84
C VAL A 29 -10.00 -1.15 8.62
N VAL A 30 -10.74 -2.25 8.73
CA VAL A 30 -10.19 -3.60 8.49
C VAL A 30 -9.78 -3.78 7.02
N VAL A 31 -10.64 -3.37 6.08
CA VAL A 31 -10.37 -3.47 4.63
C VAL A 31 -9.13 -2.67 4.24
N ILE A 32 -9.07 -1.39 4.63
CA ILE A 32 -7.92 -0.51 4.36
C ILE A 32 -6.64 -1.09 4.99
N SER A 33 -6.72 -1.58 6.23
CA SER A 33 -5.57 -2.16 6.93
C SER A 33 -5.05 -3.43 6.24
N GLN A 34 -5.95 -4.30 5.79
CA GLN A 34 -5.59 -5.51 5.05
C GLN A 34 -4.96 -5.16 3.71
N ARG A 35 -5.53 -4.19 2.98
CA ARG A 35 -5.00 -3.73 1.70
C ARG A 35 -3.61 -3.11 1.84
N ALA A 36 -3.39 -2.28 2.86
CA ALA A 36 -2.07 -1.71 3.13
C ALA A 36 -1.00 -2.79 3.35
N ARG A 37 -1.36 -3.90 4.01
CA ARG A 37 -0.46 -5.05 4.18
C ARG A 37 -0.18 -5.78 2.87
N GLN A 38 -1.17 -5.91 1.98
CA GLN A 38 -0.96 -6.48 0.63
C GLN A 38 0.05 -5.63 -0.15
N VAL A 39 -0.18 -4.31 -0.23
CA VAL A 39 0.72 -3.37 -0.91
C VAL A 39 2.15 -3.45 -0.36
N LEU A 40 2.31 -3.57 0.97
CA LEU A 40 3.63 -3.74 1.58
C LEU A 40 4.29 -5.07 1.21
N ARG A 41 3.52 -6.17 1.20
CA ARG A 41 4.05 -7.48 0.83
C ARG A 41 4.49 -7.52 -0.63
N ASP A 42 3.69 -6.97 -1.53
CA ASP A 42 3.99 -6.94 -2.96
C ASP A 42 5.32 -6.20 -3.21
N ARG A 43 5.53 -5.07 -2.55
CA ARG A 43 6.81 -4.31 -2.60
C ARG A 43 7.99 -5.08 -2.02
N LEU A 44 7.78 -5.86 -0.95
CA LEU A 44 8.83 -6.68 -0.37
C LEU A 44 9.25 -7.80 -1.31
N VAL A 45 8.27 -8.47 -1.95
CA VAL A 45 8.52 -9.49 -2.97
C VAL A 45 9.27 -8.90 -4.16
N GLU A 46 8.81 -7.75 -4.66
CA GLU A 46 9.47 -7.04 -5.76
C GLU A 46 10.92 -6.69 -5.41
N ARG A 47 11.18 -6.18 -4.20
CA ARG A 47 12.54 -5.89 -3.74
C ARG A 47 13.40 -7.15 -3.69
N ALA A 48 12.89 -8.23 -3.10
CA ALA A 48 13.64 -9.49 -3.01
C ALA A 48 13.96 -10.07 -4.40
N MET A 49 13.07 -9.91 -5.38
CA MET A 49 13.33 -10.32 -6.76
C MET A 49 14.43 -9.48 -7.40
N ARG A 50 14.46 -8.16 -7.17
CA ARG A 50 15.52 -7.27 -7.66
C ARG A 50 16.87 -7.60 -7.02
N GLU A 51 16.92 -7.78 -5.71
CA GLU A 51 18.16 -8.14 -4.98
C GLU A 51 18.72 -9.49 -5.47
N ASN A 52 17.88 -10.49 -5.75
CA ASN A 52 18.35 -11.76 -6.32
C ASN A 52 18.89 -11.65 -7.75
N THR A 53 18.61 -10.55 -8.47
CA THR A 53 19.16 -10.30 -9.81
C THR A 53 20.39 -9.41 -9.82
N GLU A 54 20.75 -8.80 -8.68
CA GLU A 54 21.96 -8.01 -8.54
C GLU A 54 23.19 -8.95 -8.36
N GLU A 55 24.32 -8.59 -8.97
CA GLU A 55 25.57 -9.35 -8.79
C GLU A 55 26.04 -9.30 -7.33
N GLU A 56 26.56 -10.43 -6.83
CA GLU A 56 27.11 -10.53 -5.47
C GLU A 56 28.40 -9.69 -5.38
N LEU A 57 28.31 -8.51 -4.76
CA LEU A 57 29.43 -7.58 -4.60
C LEU A 57 30.48 -8.14 -3.64
N GLY A 58 31.75 -8.08 -4.04
CA GLY A 58 32.89 -8.38 -3.20
C GLY A 58 33.13 -7.30 -2.13
N VAL A 59 33.89 -7.64 -1.08
CA VAL A 59 34.21 -6.73 0.05
C VAL A 59 34.90 -5.43 -0.38
N LEU A 60 35.55 -5.42 -1.55
CA LEU A 60 36.26 -4.26 -2.11
C LEU A 60 35.46 -3.52 -3.20
N ASP A 61 34.29 -4.03 -3.58
CA ASP A 61 33.49 -3.39 -4.63
C ASP A 61 32.79 -2.14 -4.09
N GLU A 62 32.73 -1.10 -4.92
CA GLU A 62 32.01 0.12 -4.58
C GLU A 62 30.50 -0.11 -4.67
N LEU A 63 29.74 0.39 -3.69
CA LEU A 63 28.28 0.33 -3.76
C LEU A 63 27.81 1.16 -4.97
N PRO A 64 26.95 0.61 -5.84
CA PRO A 64 26.40 1.38 -6.94
C PRO A 64 25.58 2.55 -6.38
N ILE A 65 25.88 3.76 -6.86
CA ILE A 65 25.09 4.95 -6.54
C ILE A 65 23.76 4.79 -7.27
N ASN A 66 22.71 4.46 -6.52
CA ASN A 66 21.36 4.39 -7.07
C ASN A 66 20.74 5.79 -7.12
N ASP A 67 20.95 6.50 -8.23
CA ASP A 67 20.36 7.82 -8.49
C ASP A 67 18.82 7.79 -8.59
N ASN A 68 18.22 6.60 -8.73
CA ASN A 68 16.79 6.40 -8.87
C ASN A 68 16.10 6.08 -7.53
N TYR A 69 16.45 6.78 -6.44
CA TYR A 69 15.71 6.64 -5.18
C TYR A 69 14.25 7.12 -5.34
N GLU A 70 13.37 6.17 -5.65
CA GLU A 70 11.94 6.39 -5.75
C GLU A 70 11.32 6.42 -4.35
N ILE A 71 10.81 7.59 -3.97
CA ILE A 71 9.99 7.69 -2.76
C ILE A 71 8.61 7.18 -3.10
N LEU A 72 8.35 5.96 -2.66
CA LEU A 72 7.03 5.36 -2.77
C LEU A 72 6.08 5.97 -1.74
N GLU A 73 4.82 6.15 -2.12
CA GLU A 73 3.78 6.53 -1.17
C GLU A 73 3.63 5.48 -0.08
N LYS A 74 3.20 5.90 1.12
CA LYS A 74 2.95 4.97 2.24
C LYS A 74 1.91 3.94 1.82
N PRO A 75 2.08 2.65 2.13
CA PRO A 75 1.10 1.61 1.79
C PRO A 75 -0.31 1.92 2.31
N SER A 76 -0.41 2.60 3.46
CA SER A 76 -1.69 3.06 4.01
C SER A 76 -2.35 4.15 3.16
N SER A 77 -1.58 5.08 2.59
CA SER A 77 -2.11 6.12 1.70
C SER A 77 -2.63 5.52 0.40
N VAL A 78 -1.91 4.57 -0.19
CA VAL A 78 -2.34 3.84 -1.38
C VAL A 78 -3.64 3.08 -1.09
N ALA A 79 -3.69 2.33 0.00
CA ALA A 79 -4.87 1.55 0.38
C ALA A 79 -6.11 2.42 0.62
N VAL A 80 -5.95 3.59 1.26
CA VAL A 80 -7.05 4.55 1.43
C VAL A 80 -7.55 5.03 0.07
N GLN A 81 -6.65 5.41 -0.83
CA GLN A 81 -7.02 5.92 -2.14
C GLN A 81 -7.78 4.86 -2.95
N GLU A 82 -7.27 3.64 -3.03
CA GLU A 82 -7.93 2.52 -3.72
C GLU A 82 -9.31 2.20 -3.11
N PHE A 83 -9.44 2.31 -1.79
CA PHE A 83 -10.72 2.15 -1.10
C PHE A 83 -11.72 3.24 -1.49
N LEU A 84 -11.31 4.51 -1.46
CA LEU A 84 -12.16 5.65 -1.84
C LEU A 84 -12.55 5.60 -3.32
N ASP A 85 -11.64 5.16 -4.17
CA ASP A 85 -11.86 5.00 -5.61
C ASP A 85 -12.76 3.79 -5.94
N GLY A 86 -13.10 2.95 -4.95
CA GLY A 86 -13.94 1.77 -5.13
C GLY A 86 -13.27 0.64 -5.90
N GLN A 87 -11.94 0.58 -5.88
CA GLN A 87 -11.14 -0.43 -6.59
C GLN A 87 -11.02 -1.75 -5.82
N LEU A 88 -11.47 -1.78 -4.57
CA LEU A 88 -11.35 -2.93 -3.68
C LEU A 88 -12.67 -3.70 -3.62
N SER A 89 -12.57 -5.02 -3.69
CA SER A 89 -13.65 -5.94 -3.35
C SER A 89 -13.27 -6.72 -2.09
N TRP A 90 -14.19 -6.86 -1.15
CA TRP A 90 -14.02 -7.66 0.05
C TRP A 90 -15.35 -8.34 0.40
N SER A 91 -15.27 -9.39 1.21
CA SER A 91 -16.44 -10.16 1.64
C SER A 91 -16.23 -10.65 3.06
N ASN A 92 -17.31 -10.76 3.82
CA ASN A 92 -17.25 -11.31 5.17
C ASN A 92 -17.32 -12.85 5.09
N THR A 93 -16.47 -13.54 5.83
CA THR A 93 -16.48 -15.02 5.91
C THR A 93 -17.85 -15.56 6.30
N LYS A 94 -18.61 -14.84 7.13
CA LYS A 94 -19.98 -15.24 7.51
C LYS A 94 -20.98 -15.18 6.37
N GLU A 95 -20.79 -14.28 5.39
CA GLU A 95 -21.69 -14.19 4.23
C GLU A 95 -21.38 -15.31 3.22
N ILE A 96 -20.11 -15.70 3.08
CA ILE A 96 -19.69 -16.80 2.19
C ILE A 96 -20.29 -18.15 2.63
N GLU A 97 -20.51 -18.35 3.94
CA GLU A 97 -21.15 -19.56 4.48
C GLU A 97 -22.66 -19.62 4.26
N MET A 98 -23.31 -18.48 3.94
CA MET A 98 -24.77 -18.41 3.72
C MET A 98 -25.19 -18.60 2.25
N ASP A 99 -24.23 -18.52 1.32
CA ASP A 99 -24.44 -18.70 -0.12
C ASP A 99 -24.14 -20.15 -0.61
N ASN A 100 -23.88 -21.08 0.33
CA ASN A 100 -23.66 -22.52 0.07
C ASN A 100 -24.75 -23.38 0.69
#